data_AF-A0A2S4RY63-F1
#
_entry.id   AF-A0A2S4RY63-F1
#
_cell.length_a   1.000
_cell.length_b   1.000
_cell.length_c   1.000
_cell.angle_alpha   90.00
_cell.angle_beta   90.00
_cell.angle_gamma   90.00
#
_symmetry.space_group_name_H-M   'P 1'
#
loop_
_entity.id
_entity.type
_entity.pdbx_description
1 polymer ?
#
loop_
_entity_poly.entity_id
_entity_poly.type
_entity_poly.pdbx_seq_one_letter_code
_entity_poly.pdbx_strand_id
1 'polypeptide(L)'
;MDTLFAYRLSMELVAADIISEYIPLRPVLDNRNELVQERIHIYNSLISDNLDSWRAMGNARSYCQRQVDELIEHAILLVRADIASNFIGHSPVLCERDTMIAESVSKYIKLIDLPMVTPVPVVQTETISYQVDKPKMSVKKKNKRFPRKGKK
;
A
#
# COMPACT_ATOMS: atom_id res chain seq x y z
N MET A 1 -15.55 11.80 -20.19
CA MET A 1 -14.82 11.28 -19.02
C MET A 1 -15.76 10.49 -18.14
N ASP A 2 -15.30 9.35 -17.61
CA ASP A 2 -16.05 8.57 -16.62
C ASP A 2 -15.92 9.23 -15.24
N THR A 3 -16.78 10.22 -15.01
CA THR A 3 -16.72 11.10 -13.84
C THR A 3 -16.91 10.35 -12.52
N LEU A 4 -17.72 9.29 -12.51
CA LEU A 4 -17.96 8.48 -11.32
C LEU A 4 -16.74 7.63 -10.96
N PHE A 5 -16.05 7.05 -11.95
CA PHE A 5 -14.84 6.27 -11.72
C PHE A 5 -13.73 7.12 -11.10
N ALA A 6 -13.43 8.28 -11.69
CA ALA A 6 -12.45 9.21 -11.15
C ALA A 6 -12.81 9.71 -9.74
N TYR A 7 -14.11 9.93 -9.48
CA TYR A 7 -14.60 10.38 -8.17
C TYR A 7 -14.47 9.29 -7.09
N ARG A 8 -14.69 8.02 -7.43
CA ARG A 8 -14.42 6.89 -6.51
C ARG A 8 -12.94 6.83 -6.12
N LEU A 9 -12.06 6.91 -7.12
CA LEU A 9 -10.62 6.87 -6.91
C LEU A 9 -10.11 8.05 -6.08
N SER A 10 -10.68 9.26 -6.27
CA SER A 10 -10.31 10.42 -5.45
C SER A 10 -10.72 10.25 -3.99
N MET A 11 -11.91 9.69 -3.72
CA MET A 11 -12.34 9.38 -2.35
C MET A 11 -11.41 8.37 -1.65
N GLU A 12 -10.87 7.39 -2.39
CA GLU A 12 -9.90 6.43 -1.84
C GLU A 12 -8.60 7.11 -1.38
N LEU A 13 -8.10 8.08 -2.14
CA LEU A 13 -6.92 8.86 -1.76
C LEU A 13 -7.21 9.80 -0.57
N VAL A 14 -8.38 10.43 -0.52
CA VAL A 14 -8.80 11.24 0.65
C VAL A 14 -8.95 10.38 1.90
N ALA A 15 -9.43 9.15 1.77
CA ALA A 15 -9.46 8.23 2.91
C ALA A 15 -8.05 7.99 3.46
N ALA A 16 -7.04 7.88 2.60
CA ALA A 16 -5.66 7.79 3.04
C ALA A 16 -5.15 9.08 3.69
N ASP A 17 -5.53 10.27 3.21
CA ASP A 17 -5.22 11.54 3.88
C ASP A 17 -5.80 11.61 5.30
N ILE A 18 -6.98 11.02 5.53
CA ILE A 18 -7.56 10.92 6.87
C ILE A 18 -6.79 9.91 7.73
N ILE A 19 -6.44 8.75 7.17
CA ILE A 19 -5.70 7.68 7.88
C ILE A 19 -4.30 8.15 8.26
N SER A 20 -3.63 8.87 7.36
CA SER A 20 -2.32 9.45 7.64
C SER A 20 -2.41 10.63 8.60
N GLU A 21 -3.60 11.11 8.95
CA GLU A 21 -3.92 12.32 9.73
C GLU A 21 -3.57 13.64 9.01
N TYR A 22 -3.27 13.62 7.71
CA TYR A 22 -3.05 14.84 6.92
C TYR A 22 -4.30 15.72 6.93
N ILE A 23 -5.47 15.08 6.84
CA ILE A 23 -6.72 15.66 7.32
C ILE A 23 -6.89 15.25 8.78
N PRO A 24 -6.79 16.17 9.76
CA PRO A 24 -6.93 15.82 11.16
C PRO A 24 -8.31 15.24 11.48
N LEU A 25 -8.37 14.28 12.42
CA LEU A 25 -9.65 13.73 12.90
C LEU A 25 -10.48 14.79 13.65
N ARG A 26 -9.81 15.76 14.29
CA ARG A 26 -10.40 16.88 15.04
C ARG A 26 -9.63 18.16 14.74
N PRO A 27 -9.88 18.83 13.61
CA PRO A 27 -9.20 20.08 13.30
C PRO A 27 -9.63 21.17 14.28
N VAL A 28 -8.69 22.06 14.62
CA VAL A 28 -8.91 23.16 15.57
C VAL A 28 -10.00 24.13 15.10
N LEU A 29 -10.11 24.31 13.78
CA LEU A 29 -11.04 25.24 13.15
C LEU A 29 -12.39 24.59 12.77
N ASP A 30 -12.62 23.33 13.18
CA ASP A 30 -13.82 22.52 12.82
C ASP A 30 -14.10 22.46 11.30
N ASN A 31 -13.08 22.69 10.48
CA ASN A 31 -13.16 22.80 9.02
C ASN A 31 -12.88 21.48 8.29
N ARG A 32 -13.22 20.34 8.92
CA ARG A 32 -12.83 19.02 8.41
C ARG A 32 -13.49 18.71 7.07
N ASN A 33 -14.75 19.12 6.90
CA ASN A 33 -15.52 18.83 5.70
C ASN A 33 -14.98 19.60 4.49
N GLU A 34 -14.57 20.85 4.71
CA GLU A 34 -13.94 21.71 3.71
C GLU A 34 -12.62 21.08 3.25
N LEU A 35 -11.78 20.62 4.18
CA LEU A 35 -10.54 19.92 3.84
C LEU A 35 -10.80 18.65 3.01
N VAL A 36 -11.80 17.85 3.40
CA VAL A 36 -12.20 16.65 2.64
C VAL A 36 -12.64 17.03 1.22
N GLN A 37 -13.48 18.05 1.07
CA GLN A 37 -13.96 18.50 -0.24
C GLN A 37 -12.84 19.04 -1.13
N GLU A 38 -11.93 19.83 -0.55
CA GLU A 38 -10.75 20.35 -1.24
C GLU A 38 -9.87 19.21 -1.76
N ARG A 39 -9.57 18.22 -0.92
CA ARG A 39 -8.77 17.06 -1.32
C ARG A 39 -9.46 16.20 -2.37
N ILE A 40 -10.79 16.01 -2.27
CA ILE A 40 -11.56 15.32 -3.31
C ILE A 40 -11.41 16.05 -4.65
N HIS A 41 -11.48 17.38 -4.67
CA HIS A 41 -11.35 18.16 -5.89
C HIS A 41 -9.95 18.04 -6.50
N ILE A 42 -8.90 18.19 -5.69
CA ILE A 42 -7.50 18.06 -6.15
C ILE A 42 -7.26 16.69 -6.79
N TYR A 43 -7.63 15.61 -6.10
CA TYR A 43 -7.44 14.26 -6.61
C TYR A 43 -8.34 13.95 -7.81
N ASN A 44 -9.58 14.44 -7.81
CA ASN A 44 -10.48 14.22 -8.94
C ASN A 44 -9.96 14.88 -10.21
N SER A 45 -9.41 16.10 -10.12
CA SER A 45 -8.75 16.77 -11.24
C SER A 45 -7.52 15.97 -11.69
N LEU A 46 -6.62 15.60 -10.77
CA LEU A 46 -5.43 14.79 -11.07
C LEU A 46 -5.80 13.50 -11.84
N ILE A 47 -6.81 12.77 -11.38
CA ILE A 47 -7.22 11.51 -12.00
C ILE A 47 -7.91 11.76 -13.34
N SER A 48 -8.88 12.68 -13.38
CA SER A 48 -9.68 12.94 -14.58
C SER A 48 -8.83 13.47 -15.74
N ASP A 49 -7.88 14.36 -15.46
CA ASP A 49 -6.99 14.95 -16.46
C ASP A 49 -6.07 13.92 -17.11
N ASN A 50 -5.80 12.80 -16.44
CA ASN A 50 -4.86 11.78 -16.89
C ASN A 50 -5.53 10.46 -17.33
N LEU A 51 -6.82 10.28 -17.07
CA LEU A 51 -7.52 9.01 -17.22
C LEU A 51 -7.46 8.46 -18.67
N ASP A 52 -7.64 9.32 -19.66
CA ASP A 52 -7.62 8.92 -21.07
C ASP A 52 -6.21 8.46 -21.51
N SER A 53 -5.16 9.09 -20.97
CA SER A 53 -3.77 8.71 -21.22
C SER A 53 -3.45 7.34 -20.61
N TRP A 54 -3.90 7.08 -19.38
CA TRP A 54 -3.72 5.79 -18.72
C TRP A 54 -4.47 4.67 -19.45
N ARG A 55 -5.69 4.96 -19.93
CA ARG A 55 -6.48 4.03 -20.75
C ARG A 55 -5.79 3.73 -22.07
N ALA A 56 -5.25 4.74 -22.75
CA ALA A 56 -4.47 4.56 -23.97
C ALA A 56 -3.24 3.67 -23.75
N MET A 57 -2.55 3.81 -22.61
CA MET A 57 -1.40 2.97 -22.24
C MET A 57 -1.79 1.49 -22.13
N GLY A 58 -2.88 1.17 -21.43
CA GLY A 58 -3.36 -0.21 -21.32
C GLY A 58 -3.87 -0.77 -22.65
N ASN A 59 -4.55 0.05 -23.46
CA ASN A 59 -5.04 -0.34 -24.78
C ASN A 59 -3.88 -0.67 -25.75
N ALA A 60 -2.73 0.01 -25.63
CA ALA A 60 -1.52 -0.31 -26.40
C ALA A 60 -0.96 -1.70 -26.07
N ARG A 61 -1.29 -2.26 -24.89
CA ARG A 61 -0.99 -3.65 -24.49
C ARG A 61 -2.09 -4.65 -24.85
N SER A 62 -3.10 -4.21 -25.61
CA SER A 62 -4.26 -5.03 -25.99
C SER A 62 -5.07 -5.53 -24.80
N TYR A 63 -5.00 -4.84 -23.65
CA TYR A 63 -5.91 -5.09 -22.53
C TYR A 63 -7.29 -4.53 -22.86
N CYS A 64 -8.35 -5.21 -22.40
CA CYS A 64 -9.70 -4.69 -22.54
C CYS A 64 -9.96 -3.58 -21.52
N GLN A 65 -10.94 -2.71 -21.80
CA GLN A 65 -11.22 -1.53 -20.97
C GLN A 65 -11.38 -1.87 -19.48
N ARG A 66 -12.07 -2.98 -19.16
CA ARG A 66 -12.25 -3.45 -17.78
C ARG A 66 -10.93 -3.78 -17.09
N GLN A 67 -10.03 -4.49 -17.78
CA GLN A 67 -8.71 -4.83 -17.22
C GLN A 67 -7.87 -3.58 -16.98
N VAL A 68 -7.96 -2.59 -17.88
CA VAL A 68 -7.24 -1.33 -17.71
C VAL A 68 -7.78 -0.54 -16.53
N ASP A 69 -9.10 -0.44 -16.38
CA ASP A 69 -9.71 0.23 -15.23
C ASP A 69 -9.36 -0.49 -13.91
N GLU A 70 -9.38 -1.84 -13.85
CA GLU A 70 -8.92 -2.62 -12.68
C GLU A 70 -7.44 -2.35 -12.34
N LEU A 71 -6.56 -2.26 -13.35
CA LEU A 71 -5.16 -1.93 -13.13
C LEU A 71 -4.96 -0.48 -12.63
N ILE A 72 -5.75 0.47 -13.12
CA ILE A 72 -5.76 1.85 -12.62
C ILE A 72 -6.23 1.87 -11.15
N GLU A 73 -7.29 1.15 -10.80
CA GLU A 73 -7.74 1.00 -9.41
C GLU A 73 -6.60 0.47 -8.52
N HIS A 74 -5.87 -0.56 -8.97
CA HIS A 74 -4.73 -1.09 -8.23
C HIS A 74 -3.55 -0.13 -8.12
N ALA A 75 -3.25 0.62 -9.17
CA ALA A 75 -2.20 1.65 -9.11
C ALA A 75 -2.55 2.73 -8.06
N ILE A 76 -3.81 3.20 -8.04
CA ILE A 76 -4.28 4.15 -7.03
C ILE A 76 -4.27 3.53 -5.62
N LEU A 77 -4.60 2.25 -5.49
CA LEU A 77 -4.51 1.53 -4.22
C LEU A 77 -3.07 1.49 -3.66
N LEU A 78 -2.05 1.38 -4.51
CA LEU A 78 -0.65 1.45 -4.09
C LEU A 78 -0.28 2.86 -3.61
N VAL A 79 -0.72 3.91 -4.31
CA VAL A 79 -0.53 5.31 -3.86
C VAL A 79 -1.23 5.56 -2.52
N ARG A 80 -2.46 5.07 -2.38
CA ARG A 80 -3.23 5.12 -1.14
C ARG A 80 -2.45 4.49 0.02
N ALA A 81 -1.76 3.37 -0.21
CA ALA A 81 -0.92 2.72 0.79
C ALA A 81 0.32 3.58 1.15
N ASP A 82 0.97 4.20 0.17
CA ASP A 82 2.11 5.10 0.40
C ASP A 82 1.70 6.33 1.24
N ILE A 83 0.52 6.90 0.99
CA ILE A 83 -0.04 7.98 1.80
C ILE A 83 -0.34 7.49 3.23
N ALA A 84 -1.14 6.43 3.35
CA ALA A 84 -1.62 5.93 4.63
C ALA A 84 -0.48 5.46 5.56
N SER A 85 0.62 4.96 4.99
CA SER A 85 1.81 4.53 5.74
C SER A 85 2.75 5.68 6.10
N ASN A 86 2.40 6.93 5.74
CA ASN A 86 3.26 8.11 5.85
C ASN A 86 4.59 8.01 5.07
N PHE A 87 4.68 7.11 4.08
CA PHE A 87 5.79 7.13 3.13
C PHE A 87 5.78 8.43 2.33
N ILE A 88 4.59 8.91 1.96
CA ILE A 88 4.37 10.30 1.55
C ILE A 88 3.97 11.10 2.80
N GLY A 89 4.96 11.75 3.41
CA GLY A 89 4.77 12.51 4.65
C GLY A 89 3.88 13.75 4.49
N HIS A 90 3.45 14.31 5.63
CA HIS A 90 2.60 15.51 5.70
C HIS A 90 3.28 16.77 5.19
N SER A 91 4.53 16.97 5.61
CA SER A 91 5.41 18.03 5.17
C SER A 91 6.69 17.40 4.64
N PRO A 92 6.69 16.94 3.38
CA PRO A 92 7.91 16.46 2.77
C PRO A 92 8.94 17.59 2.70
N VAL A 93 10.19 17.27 3.01
CA VAL A 93 11.26 18.27 3.21
C VAL A 93 11.73 18.90 1.89
N LEU A 94 11.61 18.16 0.78
CA LEU A 94 12.28 18.49 -0.48
C LEU A 94 11.31 18.86 -1.62
N CYS A 95 10.02 18.59 -1.48
CA CYS A 95 9.02 18.87 -2.50
C CYS A 95 7.62 18.95 -1.89
N GLU A 96 6.71 19.63 -2.59
CA GLU A 96 5.30 19.70 -2.22
C GLU A 96 4.66 18.30 -2.22
N ARG A 97 3.80 18.05 -1.24
CA ARG A 97 3.17 16.74 -1.04
C ARG A 97 2.36 16.28 -2.24
N ASP A 98 1.62 17.20 -2.86
CA ASP A 98 0.79 16.90 -4.04
C ASP A 98 1.64 16.51 -5.25
N THR A 99 2.83 17.09 -5.38
CA THR A 99 3.81 16.67 -6.39
C THR A 99 4.29 15.25 -6.14
N MET A 100 4.63 14.89 -4.89
CA MET A 100 5.00 13.50 -4.55
C MET A 100 3.89 12.50 -4.84
N ILE A 101 2.63 12.89 -4.58
CA ILE A 101 1.48 12.03 -4.87
C ILE A 101 1.33 11.85 -6.38
N ALA A 102 1.40 12.93 -7.17
CA ALA A 102 1.31 12.87 -8.63
C ALA A 102 2.46 12.03 -9.24
N GLU A 103 3.67 12.15 -8.69
CA GLU A 103 4.82 11.33 -9.06
C GLU A 103 4.60 9.85 -8.70
N SER A 104 4.05 9.56 -7.53
CA SER A 104 3.72 8.19 -7.09
C SER A 104 2.63 7.56 -7.96
N VAL A 105 1.58 8.32 -8.29
CA VAL A 105 0.56 7.91 -9.26
C VAL A 105 1.22 7.58 -10.59
N SER A 106 2.04 8.49 -11.12
CA SER A 106 2.75 8.27 -12.39
C SER A 106 3.66 7.05 -12.35
N LYS A 107 4.32 6.78 -11.21
CA LYS A 107 5.17 5.61 -10.99
C LYS A 107 4.37 4.32 -11.04
N TYR A 108 3.27 4.21 -10.29
CA TYR A 108 2.49 2.97 -10.25
C TYR A 108 1.64 2.76 -11.51
N ILE A 109 1.16 3.83 -12.15
CA ILE A 109 0.49 3.74 -13.46
C ILE A 109 1.41 3.15 -14.52
N LYS A 110 2.71 3.46 -14.51
CA LYS A 110 3.67 2.86 -15.46
C LYS A 110 3.75 1.33 -15.32
N LEU A 111 3.33 0.75 -14.19
CA LEU A 111 3.27 -0.71 -14.03
C LEU A 111 2.17 -1.36 -14.87
N ILE A 112 1.20 -0.59 -15.38
CA ILE A 112 0.23 -1.07 -16.39
C ILE A 112 0.96 -1.58 -17.63
N ASP A 113 2.12 -1.01 -17.94
CA ASP A 113 2.94 -1.42 -19.09
C ASP A 113 3.66 -2.77 -18.87
N LEU A 114 3.66 -3.31 -17.65
CA LEU A 114 4.24 -4.62 -17.38
C LEU A 114 3.34 -5.74 -17.93
N PRO A 115 3.91 -6.76 -18.58
CA PRO A 115 3.14 -7.90 -19.05
C PRO A 115 2.60 -8.69 -17.86
N MET A 116 1.27 -8.88 -17.80
CA MET A 116 0.62 -9.73 -16.79
C MET A 116 1.11 -11.19 -16.86
N VAL A 117 1.51 -11.65 -18.05
CA VAL A 117 2.16 -12.94 -18.24
C VAL A 117 3.66 -12.73 -18.28
N THR A 118 4.31 -12.93 -17.15
CA THR A 118 5.75 -13.16 -17.10
C THR A 118 5.98 -14.67 -17.06
N PRO A 119 6.83 -15.25 -17.94
CA PRO A 119 7.33 -16.59 -17.71
C PRO A 119 8.06 -16.55 -16.37
N VAL A 120 7.50 -17.20 -15.35
CA VAL A 120 8.18 -17.35 -14.07
C VAL A 120 9.45 -18.15 -14.37
N PRO A 121 10.66 -17.62 -14.12
CA PRO A 121 11.85 -18.44 -14.23
C PRO A 121 11.68 -19.57 -13.21
N VAL A 122 11.64 -20.81 -13.70
CA VAL A 122 11.62 -22.00 -12.86
C VAL A 122 12.91 -21.96 -12.05
N VAL A 123 12.80 -21.49 -10.80
CA VAL A 123 13.89 -21.62 -9.83
C VAL A 123 14.04 -23.12 -9.61
N GLN A 124 15.08 -23.71 -10.20
CA GLN A 124 15.50 -25.05 -9.86
C GLN A 124 15.77 -25.05 -8.37
N THR A 125 14.85 -25.62 -7.60
CA THR A 125 15.00 -25.77 -6.17
C THR A 125 16.02 -26.88 -5.98
N GLU A 126 17.30 -26.52 -5.90
CA GLU A 126 18.28 -27.41 -5.29
C GLU A 126 17.80 -27.63 -3.86
N THR A 127 17.24 -28.81 -3.60
CA THR A 127 16.88 -29.27 -2.26
C THR A 127 18.13 -29.28 -1.40
N ILE A 128 18.36 -28.20 -0.66
CA ILE A 128 19.29 -28.21 0.47
C ILE A 128 18.60 -29.02 1.57
N SER A 129 18.99 -30.29 1.69
CA SER A 129 18.58 -31.13 2.81
C SER A 129 19.23 -30.60 4.09
N TYR A 130 18.44 -29.97 4.96
CA TYR A 130 18.88 -29.70 6.33
C TYR A 130 18.90 -31.03 7.10
N GLN A 131 20.11 -31.55 7.35
CA GLN A 131 20.32 -32.60 8.34
C GLN A 131 20.06 -31.98 9.72
N VAL A 132 18.90 -32.30 10.31
CA VAL A 132 18.61 -31.96 11.71
C VAL A 132 19.40 -32.92 12.59
N ASP A 133 20.59 -32.50 13.02
CA ASP A 133 21.31 -33.20 14.07
C ASP A 133 20.51 -33.12 15.37
N LYS A 134 20.02 -34.26 15.85
CA LYS A 134 19.32 -34.38 17.12
C LYS A 134 20.28 -33.99 18.26
N PRO A 135 19.94 -33.01 19.11
CA PRO A 135 20.76 -32.71 20.28
C PRO A 135 20.78 -33.89 21.25
N LYS A 136 21.98 -34.40 21.56
CA LYS A 136 22.21 -35.40 22.60
C LYS A 136 21.96 -34.77 23.98
N MET A 137 20.74 -34.93 24.50
CA MET A 137 20.41 -34.58 25.89
C MET A 137 21.08 -35.56 26.86
N SER A 138 22.12 -35.12 27.56
CA SER A 138 22.67 -35.86 28.71
C SER A 138 21.89 -35.51 29.98
N VAL A 139 21.01 -36.40 30.40
CA VAL A 139 20.25 -36.28 31.65
C VAL A 139 21.19 -36.58 32.84
N LYS A 140 21.72 -35.55 33.51
CA LYS A 140 22.27 -35.70 34.87
C LYS A 140 21.17 -35.44 35.90
N LYS A 141 20.54 -36.52 36.38
CA LYS A 141 19.68 -36.50 37.58
C LYS A 141 20.51 -36.03 38.78
N LYS A 142 20.18 -34.87 39.36
CA LYS A 142 20.53 -34.52 40.74
C LYS A 142 19.24 -34.37 41.56
N ASN A 143 18.88 -35.44 42.27
CA ASN A 143 17.84 -35.40 43.30
C ASN A 143 18.32 -34.54 44.48
N LYS A 144 17.77 -33.35 44.66
CA LYS A 144 17.80 -32.65 45.96
C LYS A 144 16.41 -32.75 46.60
N ARG A 145 16.30 -33.58 47.63
CA ARG A 145 15.12 -33.64 48.52
C ARG A 145 15.18 -32.44 49.47
N PHE A 146 14.16 -31.59 49.46
CA PHE A 146 13.98 -30.52 50.45
C PHE A 146 13.11 -31.02 51.61
N PRO A 147 13.48 -30.79 52.88
CA PRO A 147 12.63 -31.14 54.02
C PRO A 147 11.53 -30.08 54.21
N ARG A 148 10.27 -30.51 54.29
CA ARG A 148 9.12 -29.68 54.70
C ARG A 148 9.20 -29.43 56.21
N LYS A 149 9.30 -28.16 56.64
CA LYS A 149 9.01 -27.77 58.03
C LYS A 149 7.49 -27.60 58.17
N GLY A 150 6.90 -28.42 59.04
CA GLY A 150 5.50 -28.32 59.45
C GLY A 150 5.28 -27.14 60.39
N LYS A 151 4.06 -26.56 60.30
CA LYS A 151 3.52 -25.61 61.28
C LYS A 151 3.09 -26.37 62.54
N LYS A 152 3.55 -25.93 63.71
CA LYS A 152 2.78 -25.80 64.95
C LYS A 152 3.34 -24.62 65.71
#